data_AF-A0AA41Q104-F1
#
_entry.id   AF-A0AA41Q104-F1
#
_cell.length_a   1.000
_cell.length_b   1.000
_cell.length_c   1.000
_cell.angle_alpha   90.00
_cell.angle_beta   90.00
_cell.angle_gamma   90.00
#
_symmetry.space_group_name_H-M   'P 1'
#
loop_
_entity.id
_entity.type
_entity.pdbx_description
1 polymer ?
#
loop_
_entity_poly.entity_id
_entity_poly.type
_entity_poly.pdbx_seq_one_letter_code
_entity_poly.pdbx_strand_id
1 'polypeptide(L)'
;MNPFMDPLVNPLVNPRADGRTARGAERARTSPIARFLRLGAALGLGVVMTVASAPPANAAMEPVYGSGSTWSQVAVDQWTRDVAGRGIKVNYGGGGSTLGRTQFLSKTTDFAVSEIPFQPPYRGVDGTVYNELEQARVAGINYAYLPIVAGGTSFMYHLKIRGQLVRNLQLSPRTIAKIFTGQIKVWNHADIKADNPSIPNLPATPVTPVVRSDGSGTSAQFSLFMSKQTSDIWTKGMTSDFPVPEGAKAQPGSDGVANWVAAGYGDGSITYVEYAYAKQRNFPVASVRNFSGAYVQPTADAVAIALTRVELADDSTQKLDGVYTMPDPRAYPVSSYSYMIVPTNIASGSRFTAGRGETLGRFIRYFLCDGQKQVATLGYSPLPPQLVRFGYDAVKRIPGAPDPGALPRDLNNITQAEYEACPNPTFQPGFIRPIDRSGTGGGSSGGGAAAGGGTGGSRTSGGGSAAGASSGSGGASAGGATGASTAGAATGGDAAGGASGGDPAGEGPAGDADGDGVADGTGDSAGGSGGSGGSGNTSGPVAQSAGAIDLNDPPAVPAIWFYALAIGCLALAVGGGPAFYAYLDRRRGAVGVASDR
;
A
#
# COMPACT_ATOMS: atom_id res chain seq x y z
N MET A 1 28.03 28.60 -57.50
CA MET A 1 27.93 29.57 -58.62
C MET A 1 27.46 30.89 -58.04
N ASN A 2 28.11 32.00 -58.42
CA ASN A 2 27.73 33.39 -58.12
C ASN A 2 26.80 33.91 -59.27
N PRO A 3 26.38 35.19 -59.38
CA PRO A 3 26.34 36.32 -58.42
C PRO A 3 25.02 37.15 -58.48
N PHE A 4 25.09 38.40 -57.94
CA PHE A 4 24.37 39.66 -58.28
C PHE A 4 23.50 40.25 -57.12
N MET A 5 23.64 41.52 -56.71
CA MET A 5 24.77 42.47 -56.85
C MET A 5 24.67 43.59 -55.78
N ASP A 6 25.83 44.11 -55.37
CA ASP A 6 26.02 45.39 -54.64
C ASP A 6 26.02 46.56 -55.69
N PRO A 7 26.17 47.89 -55.40
CA PRO A 7 27.37 48.39 -54.68
C PRO A 7 27.37 49.81 -54.00
N LEU A 8 28.52 50.12 -53.36
CA LEU A 8 29.20 51.45 -53.23
C LEU A 8 28.63 52.49 -52.19
N VAL A 9 29.40 53.21 -51.33
CA VAL A 9 30.88 53.40 -51.13
C VAL A 9 31.25 53.65 -49.63
N ASN A 10 32.18 52.85 -49.08
CA ASN A 10 33.48 53.17 -48.39
C ASN A 10 33.86 54.64 -47.94
N PRO A 11 34.97 54.88 -47.16
CA PRO A 11 35.63 54.07 -46.09
C PRO A 11 36.45 54.81 -44.96
N LEU A 12 37.12 53.99 -44.11
CA LEU A 12 38.52 54.08 -43.58
C LEU A 12 38.87 54.63 -42.16
N VAL A 13 39.49 53.73 -41.37
CA VAL A 13 40.75 53.86 -40.57
C VAL A 13 40.72 54.09 -39.03
N ASN A 14 41.69 53.41 -38.39
CA ASN A 14 42.01 53.16 -36.97
C ASN A 14 43.58 53.16 -36.86
N PRO A 15 44.34 52.91 -35.76
CA PRO A 15 44.19 53.01 -34.29
C PRO A 15 45.36 53.80 -33.60
N ARG A 16 45.53 53.63 -32.26
CA ARG A 16 46.72 53.91 -31.37
C ARG A 16 46.88 55.34 -30.80
N ALA A 17 47.56 55.60 -29.66
CA ALA A 17 47.88 54.85 -28.43
C ALA A 17 48.53 55.79 -27.37
N ASP A 18 48.64 55.33 -26.11
CA ASP A 18 49.53 55.76 -25.00
C ASP A 18 49.43 57.15 -24.29
N GLY A 19 49.33 57.10 -22.94
CA GLY A 19 50.48 57.50 -22.11
C GLY A 19 50.34 58.49 -20.93
N ARG A 20 50.28 57.97 -19.68
CA ARG A 20 50.80 58.57 -18.40
C ARG A 20 50.14 59.89 -17.88
N THR A 21 50.19 60.32 -16.60
CA THR A 21 50.76 59.80 -15.32
C THR A 21 49.96 60.36 -14.10
N ALA A 22 50.19 59.80 -12.91
CA ALA A 22 49.43 60.09 -11.67
C ALA A 22 49.96 61.24 -10.78
N ARG A 23 49.12 61.69 -9.82
CA ARG A 23 49.45 61.98 -8.40
C ARG A 23 48.16 62.17 -7.57
N GLY A 24 48.23 61.96 -6.25
CA GLY A 24 47.07 62.06 -5.33
C GLY A 24 47.43 62.74 -4.00
N ALA A 25 46.75 62.33 -2.92
CA ALA A 25 46.77 62.84 -1.53
C ALA A 25 45.94 64.11 -1.26
N GLU A 26 45.43 64.38 -0.04
CA GLU A 26 44.94 63.55 1.08
C GLU A 26 44.08 64.44 2.04
N ARG A 27 43.14 63.85 2.81
CA ARG A 27 42.42 64.31 4.05
C ARG A 27 42.59 65.79 4.52
N ALA A 28 41.57 66.48 5.06
CA ALA A 28 40.99 66.18 6.39
C ALA A 28 39.96 67.25 6.88
N ARG A 29 38.98 66.82 7.71
CA ARG A 29 38.31 67.50 8.86
C ARG A 29 37.88 68.99 8.72
N THR A 30 36.64 69.39 9.04
CA THR A 30 36.05 69.44 10.40
C THR A 30 34.57 69.88 10.32
N SER A 31 33.79 69.65 11.38
CA SER A 31 32.40 70.11 11.55
C SER A 31 32.28 71.29 12.54
N PRO A 32 31.18 72.06 12.50
CA PRO A 32 30.60 72.58 13.75
C PRO A 32 29.10 72.29 13.92
N ILE A 33 28.62 72.54 15.14
CA ILE A 33 27.33 72.13 15.72
C ILE A 33 26.40 73.36 15.85
N ALA A 34 25.06 73.19 15.75
CA ALA A 34 24.05 73.64 16.75
C ALA A 34 22.65 74.05 16.21
N ARG A 35 21.64 73.88 17.10
CA ARG A 35 20.23 74.38 17.06
C ARG A 35 19.30 73.61 16.08
N PHE A 36 18.07 73.24 16.41
CA PHE A 36 17.11 73.73 17.41
C PHE A 36 16.35 72.62 18.18
N LEU A 37 15.72 72.96 19.31
CA LEU A 37 14.87 72.08 20.13
C LEU A 37 13.74 72.89 20.82
N ARG A 38 12.48 72.39 20.76
CA ARG A 38 11.27 72.84 21.52
C ARG A 38 10.72 74.23 21.09
N LEU A 39 9.42 74.56 21.14
CA LEU A 39 8.17 74.03 21.76
C LEU A 39 6.97 74.42 20.82
N GLY A 40 5.76 73.85 20.80
CA GLY A 40 5.19 72.62 21.40
C GLY A 40 3.69 72.75 21.79
N ALA A 41 2.92 71.65 21.62
CA ALA A 41 1.62 71.31 22.28
C ALA A 41 0.24 71.73 21.69
N ALA A 42 -0.76 70.90 22.04
CA ALA A 42 -2.22 71.05 21.92
C ALA A 42 -2.93 70.81 20.56
N LEU A 43 -3.19 69.53 20.25
CA LEU A 43 -4.45 69.09 19.62
C LEU A 43 -4.68 67.61 19.95
N GLY A 44 -5.66 67.32 20.81
CA GLY A 44 -6.03 65.96 21.19
C GLY A 44 -7.55 65.82 21.26
N LEU A 45 -8.13 65.10 20.31
CA LEU A 45 -9.51 64.60 20.42
C LEU A 45 -9.71 63.38 19.51
N GLY A 46 -10.10 62.25 20.11
CA GLY A 46 -10.90 61.23 19.42
C GLY A 46 -10.22 60.23 18.48
N VAL A 47 -9.18 59.49 18.91
CA VAL A 47 -8.92 58.16 18.34
C VAL A 47 -9.49 57.11 19.30
N VAL A 48 -10.73 56.69 19.04
CA VAL A 48 -11.28 55.48 19.66
C VAL A 48 -10.59 54.28 19.00
N MET A 49 -9.59 53.72 19.70
CA MET A 49 -9.01 52.42 19.37
C MET A 49 -10.08 51.35 19.56
N THR A 50 -10.93 51.12 18.55
CA THR A 50 -11.65 49.87 18.42
C THR A 50 -10.61 48.78 18.18
N VAL A 51 -10.19 48.10 19.24
CA VAL A 51 -9.57 46.78 19.15
C VAL A 51 -10.62 45.85 18.56
N ALA A 52 -10.71 45.85 17.23
CA ALA A 52 -11.37 44.80 16.48
C ALA A 52 -10.61 43.52 16.82
N SER A 53 -11.18 42.73 17.73
CA SER A 53 -10.73 41.36 17.94
C SER A 53 -10.84 40.65 16.60
N ALA A 54 -9.69 40.46 15.95
CA ALA A 54 -9.62 39.61 14.78
C ALA A 54 -10.26 38.27 15.19
N PRO A 55 -11.20 37.72 14.40
CA PRO A 55 -11.76 36.41 14.70
C PRO A 55 -10.58 35.44 14.87
N PRO A 56 -10.62 34.52 15.86
CA PRO A 56 -9.51 33.62 16.09
C PRO A 56 -9.16 32.95 14.77
N ALA A 57 -7.92 33.17 14.31
CA ALA A 57 -7.44 32.51 13.12
C ALA A 57 -7.52 31.01 13.39
N ASN A 58 -8.48 30.34 12.76
CA ASN A 58 -8.60 28.89 12.84
C ASN A 58 -7.27 28.32 12.35
N ALA A 59 -6.44 27.88 13.29
CA ALA A 59 -5.11 27.39 12.99
C ALA A 59 -5.28 26.21 12.02
N ALA A 60 -4.75 26.36 10.80
CA ALA A 60 -4.88 25.32 9.80
C ALA A 60 -4.21 24.05 10.32
N MET A 61 -4.94 22.94 10.34
CA MET A 61 -4.45 21.64 10.80
C MET A 61 -3.11 21.31 10.15
N GLU A 62 -2.14 20.85 10.97
CA GLU A 62 -0.83 20.47 10.46
C GLU A 62 -0.95 19.28 9.50
N PRO A 63 -0.34 19.33 8.31
CA PRO A 63 -0.37 18.21 7.39
C PRO A 63 0.43 17.02 7.95
N VAL A 64 -0.17 15.83 7.87
CA VAL A 64 0.48 14.57 8.24
C VAL A 64 0.99 13.84 7.00
N TYR A 65 2.12 13.16 7.16
CA TYR A 65 2.81 12.46 6.08
C TYR A 65 2.92 10.99 6.43
N GLY A 66 2.47 10.10 5.55
CA GLY A 66 2.64 8.66 5.74
C GLY A 66 3.05 7.94 4.47
N SER A 67 3.49 6.71 4.61
CA SER A 67 3.91 5.89 3.48
C SER A 67 3.78 4.39 3.72
N GLY A 68 3.94 3.63 2.63
CA GLY A 68 4.18 2.19 2.69
C GLY A 68 3.28 1.40 1.74
N SER A 69 2.39 0.62 2.34
CA SER A 69 1.53 -0.35 1.66
C SER A 69 0.83 0.19 0.40
N THR A 70 1.14 -0.46 -0.72
CA THR A 70 0.35 -0.39 -1.96
C THR A 70 -0.78 -1.42 -1.97
N TRP A 71 -1.02 -2.16 -0.89
CA TRP A 71 -2.19 -3.03 -0.72
C TRP A 71 -3.39 -2.19 -0.25
N SER A 72 -3.18 -1.31 0.73
CA SER A 72 -4.20 -0.40 1.29
C SER A 72 -4.42 0.90 0.52
N GLN A 73 -3.54 1.21 -0.44
CA GLN A 73 -3.44 2.55 -1.01
C GLN A 73 -4.75 3.04 -1.65
N VAL A 74 -5.51 2.18 -2.33
CA VAL A 74 -6.79 2.59 -2.96
C VAL A 74 -7.79 3.11 -1.92
N ALA A 75 -7.86 2.50 -0.72
CA ALA A 75 -8.68 2.99 0.37
C ALA A 75 -8.11 4.29 0.98
N VAL A 76 -6.81 4.33 1.27
CA VAL A 76 -6.14 5.50 1.87
C VAL A 76 -6.25 6.74 0.98
N ASP A 77 -6.05 6.59 -0.32
CA ASP A 77 -6.15 7.68 -1.31
C ASP A 77 -7.60 8.19 -1.43
N GLN A 78 -8.59 7.30 -1.33
CA GLN A 78 -10.00 7.71 -1.30
C GLN A 78 -10.33 8.51 -0.04
N TRP A 79 -10.00 7.97 1.14
CA TRP A 79 -10.27 8.65 2.39
C TRP A 79 -9.55 9.99 2.51
N THR A 80 -8.33 10.10 1.98
CA THR A 80 -7.58 11.35 1.89
C THR A 80 -8.33 12.42 1.10
N ARG A 81 -8.96 12.05 -0.03
CA ARG A 81 -9.85 12.96 -0.78
C ARG A 81 -11.09 13.35 0.02
N ASP A 82 -11.74 12.39 0.67
CA ASP A 82 -12.99 12.61 1.41
C ASP A 82 -12.83 13.57 2.60
N VAL A 83 -11.67 13.55 3.27
CA VAL A 83 -11.39 14.40 4.44
C VAL A 83 -10.77 15.75 4.10
N ALA A 84 -10.25 15.94 2.89
CA ALA A 84 -9.56 17.18 2.48
C ALA A 84 -10.45 18.43 2.64
N GLY A 85 -11.74 18.33 2.29
CA GLY A 85 -12.73 19.40 2.47
C GLY A 85 -13.04 19.73 3.95
N ARG A 86 -12.64 18.87 4.89
CA ARG A 86 -12.77 19.07 6.35
C ARG A 86 -11.52 19.72 6.96
N GLY A 87 -10.55 20.14 6.14
CA GLY A 87 -9.27 20.71 6.57
C GLY A 87 -8.21 19.68 6.99
N ILE A 88 -8.56 18.40 7.05
CA ILE A 88 -7.65 17.30 7.40
C ILE A 88 -6.74 17.03 6.20
N LYS A 89 -5.43 17.32 6.34
CA LYS A 89 -4.45 17.19 5.26
C LYS A 89 -3.57 15.97 5.48
N VAL A 90 -3.77 14.94 4.65
CA VAL A 90 -2.96 13.71 4.64
C VAL A 90 -2.18 13.65 3.33
N ASN A 91 -0.87 13.42 3.42
CA ASN A 91 -0.02 13.12 2.28
C ASN A 91 0.43 11.67 2.41
N TYR A 92 -0.02 10.78 1.51
CA TYR A 92 0.33 9.37 1.53
C TYR A 92 1.19 8.98 0.32
N GLY A 93 2.31 8.31 0.57
CA GLY A 93 3.21 7.78 -0.45
C GLY A 93 3.22 6.25 -0.48
N GLY A 94 2.61 5.66 -1.51
CA GLY A 94 2.77 4.23 -1.79
C GLY A 94 4.21 3.89 -2.20
N GLY A 95 4.72 2.76 -1.73
CA GLY A 95 6.06 2.27 -2.13
C GLY A 95 6.48 0.93 -1.54
N GLY A 96 5.55 0.17 -0.97
CA GLY A 96 5.82 -1.12 -0.33
C GLY A 96 5.83 -1.01 1.19
N SER A 97 5.26 -2.01 1.85
CA SER A 97 5.02 -2.02 3.30
C SER A 97 6.32 -1.96 4.10
N THR A 98 7.43 -2.48 3.55
CA THR A 98 8.78 -2.39 4.14
C THR A 98 9.41 -1.01 3.96
N LEU A 99 9.11 -0.28 2.88
CA LEU A 99 9.50 1.13 2.76
C LEU A 99 8.80 1.99 3.82
N GLY A 100 7.50 1.76 4.04
CA GLY A 100 6.73 2.46 5.07
C GLY A 100 7.32 2.26 6.47
N ARG A 101 7.56 1.01 6.87
CA ARG A 101 8.21 0.67 8.16
C ARG A 101 9.56 1.38 8.31
N THR A 102 10.43 1.30 7.31
CA THR A 102 11.74 1.98 7.30
C THR A 102 11.60 3.51 7.44
N GLN A 103 10.70 4.14 6.68
CA GLN A 103 10.52 5.60 6.71
C GLN A 103 9.89 6.14 8.00
N PHE A 104 9.11 5.32 8.71
CA PHE A 104 8.63 5.64 10.06
C PHE A 104 9.76 5.54 11.09
N LEU A 105 10.56 4.47 11.05
CA LEU A 105 11.71 4.27 11.94
C LEU A 105 12.78 5.36 11.74
N SER A 106 12.99 5.82 10.51
CA SER A 106 13.87 6.95 10.20
C SER A 106 13.26 8.33 10.49
N LYS A 107 12.05 8.40 11.06
CA LYS A 107 11.32 9.64 11.39
C LYS A 107 11.03 10.53 10.17
N THR A 108 11.06 9.97 8.96
CA THR A 108 10.78 10.65 7.70
C THR A 108 9.27 10.86 7.49
N THR A 109 8.46 9.97 8.05
CA THR A 109 6.99 10.03 8.05
C THR A 109 6.42 10.09 9.46
N ASP A 110 5.20 10.62 9.59
CA ASP A 110 4.43 10.72 10.81
C ASP A 110 3.69 9.41 11.14
N PHE A 111 3.38 8.59 10.13
CA PHE A 111 2.79 7.25 10.26
C PHE A 111 3.24 6.34 9.10
N ALA A 112 3.09 5.03 9.25
CA ALA A 112 3.25 4.07 8.14
C ALA A 112 1.99 3.23 7.96
N VAL A 113 1.82 2.61 6.78
CA VAL A 113 0.80 1.58 6.54
C VAL A 113 1.50 0.31 6.07
N SER A 114 1.16 -0.82 6.68
CA SER A 114 1.82 -2.10 6.46
C SER A 114 0.91 -3.27 6.82
N GLU A 115 1.03 -4.38 6.10
CA GLU A 115 0.38 -5.67 6.39
C GLU A 115 1.27 -6.55 7.29
N ILE A 116 2.52 -6.15 7.43
CA ILE A 116 3.59 -6.79 8.20
C ILE A 116 3.85 -5.93 9.45
N PRO A 117 3.91 -6.49 10.67
CA PRO A 117 4.40 -5.76 11.83
C PRO A 117 5.91 -5.54 11.74
N PHE A 118 6.49 -4.78 12.68
CA PHE A 118 7.94 -4.67 12.78
C PHE A 118 8.52 -6.05 13.08
N GLN A 119 9.50 -6.44 12.28
CA GLN A 119 10.05 -7.78 12.32
C GLN A 119 11.10 -7.93 13.44
N PRO A 120 11.12 -9.09 14.13
CA PRO A 120 12.29 -9.53 14.88
C PRO A 120 13.48 -9.75 13.92
N PRO A 121 14.71 -10.03 14.42
CA PRO A 121 15.88 -10.26 13.57
C PRO A 121 15.62 -11.15 12.34
N TYR A 122 15.72 -10.56 11.14
CA TYR A 122 15.60 -11.26 9.87
C TYR A 122 16.75 -10.88 8.93
N ARG A 123 17.05 -11.74 7.95
CA ARG A 123 18.07 -11.49 6.93
C ARG A 123 17.39 -11.07 5.62
N GLY A 124 17.76 -9.92 5.08
CA GLY A 124 17.32 -9.45 3.77
C GLY A 124 17.95 -10.24 2.63
N VAL A 125 17.45 -10.01 1.41
CA VAL A 125 17.97 -10.64 0.18
C VAL A 125 19.44 -10.29 -0.13
N ASP A 126 19.92 -9.18 0.42
CA ASP A 126 21.31 -8.69 0.36
C ASP A 126 22.24 -9.32 1.43
N GLY A 127 21.68 -10.13 2.34
CA GLY A 127 22.40 -10.70 3.48
C GLY A 127 22.44 -9.82 4.74
N THR A 128 21.96 -8.57 4.67
CA THR A 128 21.90 -7.66 5.82
C THR A 128 20.94 -8.18 6.88
N VAL A 129 21.33 -8.09 8.15
CA VAL A 129 20.44 -8.45 9.28
C VAL A 129 19.69 -7.20 9.75
N TYR A 130 18.38 -7.24 9.64
CA TYR A 130 17.45 -6.18 10.06
C TYR A 130 16.78 -6.59 11.37
N ASN A 131 16.64 -5.65 12.31
CA ASN A 131 15.88 -5.84 13.54
C ASN A 131 15.08 -4.56 13.80
N GLU A 132 13.87 -4.50 13.24
CA GLU A 132 13.03 -3.30 13.24
C GLU A 132 12.53 -2.94 14.66
N LEU A 133 12.35 -3.96 15.52
CA LEU A 133 11.98 -3.79 16.93
C LEU A 133 13.10 -3.07 17.72
N GLU A 134 14.36 -3.50 17.53
CA GLU A 134 15.51 -2.85 18.16
C GLU A 134 15.76 -1.45 17.59
N GLN A 135 15.57 -1.26 16.28
CA GLN A 135 15.63 0.07 15.65
C GLN A 135 14.62 1.04 16.26
N ALA A 136 13.37 0.62 16.49
CA ALA A 136 12.36 1.43 17.17
C ALA A 136 12.81 1.81 18.59
N ARG A 137 13.29 0.82 19.35
CA ARG A 137 13.78 1.00 20.74
C ARG A 137 14.95 1.99 20.81
N VAL A 138 15.97 1.82 19.97
CA VAL A 138 17.16 2.70 19.91
C VAL A 138 16.80 4.10 19.42
N ALA A 139 15.87 4.22 18.47
CA ALA A 139 15.36 5.51 17.99
C ALA A 139 14.46 6.23 19.01
N GLY A 140 14.07 5.58 20.11
CA GLY A 140 13.14 6.11 21.12
C GLY A 140 11.71 6.26 20.63
N ILE A 141 11.30 5.43 19.65
CA ILE A 141 9.97 5.48 19.02
C ILE A 141 9.07 4.44 19.69
N ASN A 142 8.09 4.92 20.45
CA ASN A 142 6.97 4.10 20.90
C ASN A 142 5.88 4.16 19.84
N TYR A 143 5.21 3.03 19.58
CA TYR A 143 4.23 2.92 18.49
C TYR A 143 3.02 2.08 18.86
N ALA A 144 2.04 2.04 17.97
CA ALA A 144 0.89 1.15 18.01
C ALA A 144 0.56 0.66 16.59
N TYR A 145 0.14 -0.61 16.49
CA TYR A 145 -0.57 -1.11 15.32
C TYR A 145 -2.06 -0.85 15.49
N LEU A 146 -2.73 -0.41 14.42
CA LEU A 146 -4.18 -0.25 14.40
C LEU A 146 -4.77 -0.71 13.05
N PRO A 147 -5.86 -1.52 13.04
CA PRO A 147 -6.50 -1.94 11.80
C PRO A 147 -7.06 -0.74 11.00
N ILE A 148 -6.90 -0.73 9.68
CA ILE A 148 -7.50 0.32 8.82
C ILE A 148 -8.58 -0.21 7.88
N VAL A 149 -8.30 -1.31 7.17
CA VAL A 149 -9.20 -1.91 6.19
C VAL A 149 -8.94 -3.41 6.09
N ALA A 150 -10.01 -4.17 5.87
CA ALA A 150 -9.94 -5.59 5.56
C ALA A 150 -10.00 -5.81 4.05
N GLY A 151 -9.47 -6.93 3.55
CA GLY A 151 -9.41 -7.20 2.12
C GLY A 151 -9.06 -8.65 1.81
N GLY A 152 -9.12 -9.00 0.53
CA GLY A 152 -8.74 -10.31 0.02
C GLY A 152 -7.55 -10.18 -0.92
N THR A 153 -6.43 -10.80 -0.58
CA THR A 153 -5.31 -10.90 -1.53
C THR A 153 -5.71 -11.90 -2.63
N SER A 154 -6.01 -11.33 -3.79
CA SER A 154 -6.67 -11.96 -4.93
C SER A 154 -5.69 -12.38 -6.02
N PHE A 155 -6.08 -13.38 -6.81
CA PHE A 155 -5.27 -13.90 -7.92
C PHE A 155 -5.80 -13.39 -9.25
N MET A 156 -5.39 -12.18 -9.62
CA MET A 156 -5.72 -11.56 -10.90
C MET A 156 -4.96 -12.26 -12.03
N TYR A 157 -5.65 -12.62 -13.11
CA TYR A 157 -5.05 -13.38 -14.21
C TYR A 157 -5.54 -12.92 -15.58
N HIS A 158 -4.73 -13.21 -16.60
CA HIS A 158 -5.04 -12.98 -18.01
C HIS A 158 -4.86 -14.31 -18.74
N LEU A 159 -5.98 -14.97 -19.04
CA LEU A 159 -6.00 -16.23 -19.78
C LEU A 159 -7.08 -16.17 -20.85
N LYS A 160 -6.70 -16.32 -22.11
CA LYS A 160 -7.64 -16.40 -23.23
C LYS A 160 -7.81 -17.84 -23.72
N ILE A 161 -9.05 -18.18 -24.05
CA ILE A 161 -9.41 -19.37 -24.81
C ILE A 161 -10.13 -18.90 -26.06
N ARG A 162 -9.59 -19.25 -27.25
CA ARG A 162 -10.11 -18.79 -28.56
C ARG A 162 -10.26 -17.26 -28.63
N GLY A 163 -9.29 -16.53 -28.08
CA GLY A 163 -9.29 -15.06 -28.00
C GLY A 163 -10.17 -14.44 -26.90
N GLN A 164 -11.04 -15.22 -26.25
CA GLN A 164 -11.95 -14.74 -25.21
C GLN A 164 -11.33 -14.90 -23.82
N LEU A 165 -11.40 -13.84 -23.00
CA LEU A 165 -10.87 -13.84 -21.63
C LEU A 165 -11.71 -14.75 -20.72
N VAL A 166 -11.07 -15.76 -20.13
CA VAL A 166 -11.68 -16.65 -19.12
C VAL A 166 -11.97 -15.83 -17.86
N ARG A 167 -13.18 -15.90 -17.30
CA ARG A 167 -13.58 -15.10 -16.11
C ARG A 167 -14.01 -15.92 -14.88
N ASN A 168 -14.01 -17.24 -15.00
CA ASN A 168 -14.51 -18.20 -13.99
C ASN A 168 -13.47 -19.22 -13.54
N LEU A 169 -12.17 -18.88 -13.63
CA LEU A 169 -11.09 -19.75 -13.20
C LEU A 169 -11.21 -20.06 -11.69
N GLN A 170 -11.03 -21.33 -11.36
CA GLN A 170 -10.98 -21.89 -10.01
C GLN A 170 -9.55 -22.38 -9.73
N LEU A 171 -9.00 -22.13 -8.54
CA LEU A 171 -7.68 -22.63 -8.16
C LEU A 171 -7.66 -23.06 -6.68
N SER A 172 -7.06 -24.20 -6.39
CA SER A 172 -6.75 -24.60 -5.01
C SER A 172 -5.49 -23.88 -4.49
N PRO A 173 -5.33 -23.74 -3.16
CA PRO A 173 -4.10 -23.22 -2.55
C PRO A 173 -2.84 -23.96 -3.04
N ARG A 174 -2.94 -25.28 -3.26
CA ARG A 174 -1.86 -26.12 -3.78
C ARG A 174 -1.48 -25.78 -5.21
N THR A 175 -2.46 -25.61 -6.11
CA THR A 175 -2.23 -25.18 -7.49
C THR A 175 -1.62 -23.77 -7.54
N ILE A 176 -2.11 -22.85 -6.72
CA ILE A 176 -1.56 -21.49 -6.58
C ILE A 176 -0.10 -21.54 -6.14
N ALA A 177 0.22 -22.29 -5.08
CA ALA A 177 1.60 -22.43 -4.61
C ALA A 177 2.52 -22.96 -5.70
N LYS A 178 2.12 -24.04 -6.40
CA LYS A 178 2.91 -24.61 -7.51
C LYS A 178 3.12 -23.64 -8.68
N ILE A 179 2.15 -22.78 -9.00
CA ILE A 179 2.31 -21.71 -10.00
C ILE A 179 3.38 -20.73 -9.54
N PHE A 180 3.27 -20.20 -8.33
CA PHE A 180 4.18 -19.16 -7.83
C PHE A 180 5.56 -19.68 -7.35
N THR A 181 5.75 -21.00 -7.27
CA THR A 181 7.08 -21.63 -7.14
C THR A 181 7.62 -22.19 -8.47
N GLY A 182 6.96 -21.93 -9.61
CA GLY A 182 7.43 -22.36 -10.94
C GLY A 182 7.32 -23.86 -11.24
N GLN A 183 6.62 -24.64 -10.42
CA GLN A 183 6.36 -26.06 -10.66
C GLN A 183 5.29 -26.28 -11.76
N ILE A 184 4.32 -25.38 -11.87
CA ILE A 184 3.34 -25.37 -12.97
C ILE A 184 3.74 -24.30 -13.99
N LYS A 185 4.14 -24.75 -15.19
CA LYS A 185 4.62 -23.87 -16.28
C LYS A 185 3.62 -23.67 -17.43
N VAL A 186 2.49 -24.38 -17.47
CA VAL A 186 1.46 -24.30 -18.55
C VAL A 186 0.03 -24.41 -18.01
N TRP A 187 -0.91 -23.71 -18.66
CA TRP A 187 -2.31 -23.60 -18.19
C TRP A 187 -3.13 -24.89 -18.31
N ASN A 188 -2.73 -25.84 -19.15
CA ASN A 188 -3.35 -27.16 -19.29
C ASN A 188 -2.79 -28.23 -18.34
N HIS A 189 -2.02 -27.84 -17.32
CA HIS A 189 -1.48 -28.74 -16.31
C HIS A 189 -2.56 -29.55 -15.60
N ALA A 190 -2.24 -30.78 -15.15
CA ALA A 190 -3.19 -31.70 -14.53
C ALA A 190 -3.94 -31.06 -13.34
N ASP A 191 -3.23 -30.42 -12.43
CA ASP A 191 -3.82 -29.78 -11.24
C ASP A 191 -4.79 -28.63 -11.60
N ILE A 192 -4.47 -27.80 -12.61
CA ILE A 192 -5.37 -26.73 -13.06
C ILE A 192 -6.63 -27.35 -13.68
N LYS A 193 -6.50 -28.41 -14.50
CA LYS A 193 -7.66 -29.13 -15.06
C LYS A 193 -8.52 -29.78 -13.97
N ALA A 194 -7.92 -30.32 -12.92
CA ALA A 194 -8.62 -30.90 -11.78
C ALA A 194 -9.39 -29.84 -10.97
N ASP A 195 -8.85 -28.63 -10.83
CA ASP A 195 -9.54 -27.48 -10.24
C ASP A 195 -10.64 -26.89 -11.18
N ASN A 196 -10.62 -27.18 -12.49
CA ASN A 196 -11.50 -26.54 -13.49
C ASN A 196 -12.22 -27.53 -14.43
N PRO A 197 -12.98 -28.52 -13.92
CA PRO A 197 -13.68 -29.50 -14.77
C PRO A 197 -14.72 -28.84 -15.70
N SER A 198 -15.21 -27.65 -15.38
CA SER A 198 -16.15 -26.88 -16.20
C SER A 198 -15.51 -26.03 -17.30
N ILE A 199 -14.17 -26.00 -17.42
CA ILE A 199 -13.45 -25.23 -18.46
C ILE A 199 -12.82 -26.21 -19.46
N PRO A 200 -13.54 -26.62 -20.52
CA PRO A 200 -13.02 -27.57 -21.49
C PRO A 200 -11.89 -26.96 -22.32
N ASN A 201 -10.85 -27.75 -22.59
CA ASN A 201 -9.72 -27.37 -23.44
C ASN A 201 -8.92 -26.15 -22.92
N LEU A 202 -8.54 -26.16 -21.64
CA LEU A 202 -7.48 -25.28 -21.13
C LEU A 202 -6.25 -25.35 -22.07
N PRO A 203 -5.66 -24.22 -22.47
CA PRO A 203 -4.63 -24.18 -23.50
C PRO A 203 -3.25 -24.52 -22.94
N ALA A 204 -2.33 -24.97 -23.80
CA ALA A 204 -0.92 -25.15 -23.46
C ALA A 204 -0.14 -23.81 -23.35
N THR A 205 -0.84 -22.68 -23.18
CA THR A 205 -0.24 -21.36 -22.98
C THR A 205 0.70 -21.40 -21.76
N PRO A 206 1.92 -20.85 -21.86
CA PRO A 206 2.82 -20.71 -20.71
C PRO A 206 2.16 -19.94 -19.57
N VAL A 207 2.38 -20.39 -18.34
CA VAL A 207 2.01 -19.64 -17.14
C VAL A 207 3.11 -18.65 -16.83
N THR A 208 2.78 -17.36 -16.75
CA THR A 208 3.73 -16.29 -16.41
C THR A 208 3.35 -15.68 -15.06
N PRO A 209 3.95 -16.12 -13.94
CA PRO A 209 3.76 -15.47 -12.65
C PRO A 209 4.31 -14.04 -12.71
N VAL A 210 3.52 -13.06 -12.30
CA VAL A 210 3.95 -11.67 -12.12
C VAL A 210 3.99 -11.38 -10.62
N VAL A 211 5.19 -11.15 -10.11
CA VAL A 211 5.50 -11.04 -8.68
C VAL A 211 6.00 -9.64 -8.33
N ARG A 212 5.98 -9.30 -7.05
CA ARG A 212 6.44 -8.00 -6.55
C ARG A 212 7.97 -7.94 -6.53
N SER A 213 8.54 -6.86 -7.07
CA SER A 213 9.98 -6.58 -7.01
C SER A 213 10.41 -5.75 -5.79
N ASP A 214 9.44 -5.22 -5.04
CA ASP A 214 9.64 -4.37 -3.87
C ASP A 214 9.20 -5.07 -2.57
N GLY A 215 9.74 -4.60 -1.44
CA GLY A 215 9.42 -5.09 -0.10
C GLY A 215 7.95 -4.89 0.26
N SER A 216 7.16 -5.93 0.01
CA SER A 216 5.71 -5.89 -0.14
C SER A 216 4.96 -6.66 0.95
N GLY A 217 3.99 -6.02 1.59
CA GLY A 217 3.07 -6.68 2.51
C GLY A 217 2.10 -7.64 1.83
N THR A 218 1.74 -7.42 0.55
CA THR A 218 0.98 -8.40 -0.24
C THR A 218 1.77 -9.71 -0.38
N SER A 219 3.08 -9.60 -0.60
CA SER A 219 3.99 -10.76 -0.72
C SER A 219 4.09 -11.50 0.61
N ALA A 220 4.15 -10.76 1.72
CA ALA A 220 4.16 -11.34 3.07
C ALA A 220 2.86 -12.06 3.41
N GLN A 221 1.70 -11.45 3.13
CA GLN A 221 0.40 -12.11 3.33
C GLN A 221 0.28 -13.39 2.49
N PHE A 222 0.67 -13.35 1.21
CA PHE A 222 0.58 -14.50 0.32
C PHE A 222 1.57 -15.61 0.69
N SER A 223 2.82 -15.27 1.02
CA SER A 223 3.81 -16.26 1.48
C SER A 223 3.48 -16.84 2.86
N LEU A 224 2.91 -16.05 3.78
CA LEU A 224 2.38 -16.56 5.05
C LEU A 224 1.25 -17.58 4.79
N PHE A 225 0.28 -17.24 3.93
CA PHE A 225 -0.78 -18.16 3.51
C PHE A 225 -0.21 -19.47 2.94
N MET A 226 0.75 -19.41 2.00
CA MET A 226 1.40 -20.61 1.45
C MET A 226 2.17 -21.42 2.51
N SER A 227 2.88 -20.77 3.44
CA SER A 227 3.59 -21.46 4.52
C SER A 227 2.67 -22.18 5.51
N LYS A 228 1.40 -21.74 5.62
CA LYS A 228 0.40 -22.33 6.52
C LYS A 228 -0.50 -23.36 5.82
N GLN A 229 -0.73 -23.23 4.52
CA GLN A 229 -1.65 -24.11 3.76
C GLN A 229 -0.95 -25.12 2.84
N THR A 230 0.32 -24.87 2.51
CA THR A 230 1.12 -25.65 1.53
C THR A 230 2.59 -25.70 1.95
N SER A 231 2.85 -25.98 3.23
CA SER A 231 4.20 -25.95 3.84
C SER A 231 5.20 -26.91 3.20
N ASP A 232 4.72 -27.94 2.50
CA ASP A 232 5.52 -28.90 1.74
C ASP A 232 5.98 -28.37 0.36
N ILE A 233 5.31 -27.33 -0.16
CA ILE A 233 5.71 -26.61 -1.39
C ILE A 233 6.45 -25.32 -1.05
N TRP A 234 6.02 -24.61 0.01
CA TRP A 234 6.57 -23.34 0.42
C TRP A 234 7.11 -23.40 1.86
N THR A 235 8.42 -23.57 1.97
CA THR A 235 9.14 -23.76 3.25
C THR A 235 9.75 -22.48 3.82
N LYS A 236 9.65 -21.34 3.11
CA LYS A 236 10.35 -20.08 3.45
C LYS A 236 9.66 -19.24 4.53
N GLY A 237 8.49 -19.63 5.03
CA GLY A 237 7.68 -18.82 5.94
C GLY A 237 7.15 -17.54 5.29
N MET A 238 6.88 -16.51 6.08
CA MET A 238 6.50 -15.19 5.59
C MET A 238 7.72 -14.45 5.03
N THR A 239 7.61 -13.86 3.83
CA THR A 239 8.63 -12.98 3.25
C THR A 239 8.03 -11.72 2.64
N SER A 240 8.63 -10.56 2.95
CA SER A 240 8.29 -9.31 2.28
C SER A 240 8.87 -9.22 0.86
N ASP A 241 10.03 -9.84 0.65
CA ASP A 241 10.73 -9.87 -0.63
C ASP A 241 10.42 -11.22 -1.29
N PHE A 242 9.61 -11.19 -2.36
CA PHE A 242 9.17 -12.43 -2.99
C PHE A 242 10.27 -12.95 -3.93
N PRO A 243 10.70 -14.21 -3.82
CA PRO A 243 11.62 -14.81 -4.79
C PRO A 243 11.04 -14.73 -6.20
N VAL A 244 11.88 -14.54 -7.21
CA VAL A 244 11.44 -14.53 -8.62
C VAL A 244 11.76 -15.89 -9.24
N PRO A 245 10.79 -16.79 -9.46
CA PRO A 245 11.04 -18.04 -10.16
C PRO A 245 11.48 -17.80 -11.61
N GLU A 246 12.13 -18.81 -12.20
CA GLU A 246 12.40 -18.85 -13.63
C GLU A 246 11.11 -18.58 -14.44
N GLY A 247 11.20 -17.71 -15.45
CA GLY A 247 10.07 -17.33 -16.31
C GLY A 247 9.11 -16.29 -15.72
N ALA A 248 9.15 -16.03 -14.41
CA ALA A 248 8.34 -14.98 -13.78
C ALA A 248 8.79 -13.57 -14.20
N LYS A 249 7.89 -12.59 -14.03
CA LYS A 249 8.18 -11.16 -14.18
C LYS A 249 8.07 -10.47 -12.83
N ALA A 250 9.04 -9.62 -12.49
CA ALA A 250 8.99 -8.82 -11.27
C ALA A 250 8.58 -7.39 -11.62
N GLN A 251 7.66 -6.79 -10.85
CA GLN A 251 7.23 -5.38 -11.00
C GLN A 251 7.03 -4.71 -9.63
N PRO A 252 7.30 -3.40 -9.51
CA PRO A 252 7.13 -2.67 -8.25
C PRO A 252 5.67 -2.27 -8.02
N GLY A 253 5.21 -2.42 -6.78
CA GLY A 253 3.86 -1.99 -6.36
C GLY A 253 2.73 -2.86 -6.91
N SER A 254 1.54 -2.70 -6.33
CA SER A 254 0.33 -3.39 -6.79
C SER A 254 -0.10 -2.94 -8.19
N ASP A 255 0.07 -1.66 -8.52
CA ASP A 255 -0.17 -1.16 -9.88
C ASP A 255 0.76 -1.76 -10.93
N GLY A 256 2.06 -1.91 -10.64
CA GLY A 256 3.03 -2.47 -11.59
C GLY A 256 2.67 -3.90 -11.98
N VAL A 257 2.41 -4.77 -10.99
CA VAL A 257 2.02 -6.16 -11.27
C VAL A 257 0.64 -6.26 -11.93
N ALA A 258 -0.34 -5.44 -11.52
CA ALA A 258 -1.69 -5.45 -12.10
C ALA A 258 -1.73 -4.88 -13.53
N ASN A 259 -0.93 -3.85 -13.82
CA ASN A 259 -0.80 -3.27 -15.16
C ASN A 259 -0.12 -4.23 -16.13
N TRP A 260 0.90 -5.00 -15.67
CA TRP A 260 1.51 -6.05 -16.48
C TRP A 260 0.46 -7.08 -16.90
N VAL A 261 -0.28 -7.65 -15.93
CA VAL A 261 -1.30 -8.68 -16.20
C VAL A 261 -2.43 -8.13 -17.08
N ALA A 262 -2.85 -6.87 -16.89
CA ALA A 262 -3.88 -6.24 -17.70
C ALA A 262 -3.44 -5.87 -19.14
N ALA A 263 -2.13 -5.86 -19.44
CA ALA A 263 -1.62 -5.44 -20.73
C ALA A 263 -2.04 -6.38 -21.88
N GLY A 264 -1.99 -5.88 -23.12
CA GLY A 264 -2.34 -6.68 -24.32
C GLY A 264 -1.47 -7.91 -24.53
N TYR A 265 -0.18 -7.82 -24.18
CA TYR A 265 0.78 -8.93 -24.15
C TYR A 265 0.64 -9.83 -22.91
N GLY A 266 -0.33 -9.55 -22.03
CA GLY A 266 -0.45 -10.19 -20.72
C GLY A 266 -0.94 -11.64 -20.75
N ASP A 267 -1.35 -12.18 -21.90
CA ASP A 267 -1.98 -13.50 -21.98
C ASP A 267 -1.07 -14.63 -21.47
N GLY A 268 -1.64 -15.50 -20.65
CA GLY A 268 -0.91 -16.51 -19.88
C GLY A 268 -0.46 -16.07 -18.49
N SER A 269 -0.63 -14.81 -18.08
CA SER A 269 -0.12 -14.31 -16.79
C SER A 269 -1.08 -14.38 -15.61
N ILE A 270 -0.50 -14.37 -14.40
CA ILE A 270 -1.20 -14.38 -13.12
C ILE A 270 -0.38 -13.67 -12.04
N THR A 271 -1.03 -12.87 -11.19
CA THR A 271 -0.39 -12.15 -10.08
C THR A 271 -1.20 -12.28 -8.78
N TYR A 272 -0.60 -11.87 -7.65
CA TYR A 272 -1.28 -11.67 -6.38
C TYR A 272 -1.41 -10.16 -6.09
N VAL A 273 -2.63 -9.67 -5.91
CA VAL A 273 -2.93 -8.25 -5.65
C VAL A 273 -4.14 -8.10 -4.73
N GLU A 274 -4.23 -6.99 -4.01
CA GLU A 274 -5.49 -6.61 -3.36
C GLU A 274 -6.60 -6.48 -4.44
N TYR A 275 -7.82 -6.93 -4.12
CA TYR A 275 -8.90 -7.09 -5.09
C TYR A 275 -9.33 -5.77 -5.76
N ALA A 276 -9.20 -4.62 -5.10
CA ALA A 276 -9.46 -3.31 -5.70
C ALA A 276 -8.65 -3.08 -6.99
N TYR A 277 -7.40 -3.57 -7.07
CA TYR A 277 -6.55 -3.40 -8.26
C TYR A 277 -7.10 -4.16 -9.48
N ALA A 278 -7.65 -5.35 -9.28
CA ALA A 278 -8.33 -6.12 -10.31
C ALA A 278 -9.68 -5.50 -10.68
N LYS A 279 -10.44 -5.04 -9.67
CA LYS A 279 -11.75 -4.41 -9.81
C LYS A 279 -11.69 -3.12 -10.64
N GLN A 280 -10.74 -2.23 -10.34
CA GLN A 280 -10.48 -1.00 -11.10
C GLN A 280 -10.17 -1.26 -12.58
N ARG A 281 -9.57 -2.41 -12.90
CA ARG A 281 -9.20 -2.81 -14.25
C ARG A 281 -10.25 -3.69 -14.95
N ASN A 282 -11.37 -4.00 -14.28
CA ASN A 282 -12.38 -4.97 -14.73
C ASN A 282 -11.80 -6.35 -15.10
N PHE A 283 -10.69 -6.72 -14.45
CA PHE A 283 -9.99 -7.98 -14.72
C PHE A 283 -10.49 -9.11 -13.80
N PRO A 284 -10.55 -10.36 -14.30
CA PRO A 284 -11.00 -11.48 -13.49
C PRO A 284 -9.97 -11.86 -12.42
N VAL A 285 -10.47 -12.39 -11.33
CA VAL A 285 -9.68 -13.01 -10.26
C VAL A 285 -10.13 -14.47 -10.08
N ALA A 286 -9.18 -15.36 -9.81
CA ALA A 286 -9.50 -16.75 -9.57
C ALA A 286 -10.35 -16.91 -8.30
N SER A 287 -11.35 -17.78 -8.37
CA SER A 287 -12.05 -18.26 -7.18
C SER A 287 -11.13 -19.25 -6.45
N VAL A 288 -10.90 -19.06 -5.16
CA VAL A 288 -9.92 -19.85 -4.40
C VAL A 288 -10.65 -20.89 -3.56
N ARG A 289 -10.19 -22.15 -3.60
CA ARG A 289 -10.72 -23.22 -2.74
C ARG A 289 -10.43 -22.92 -1.27
N ASN A 290 -11.47 -22.79 -0.45
CA ASN A 290 -11.36 -22.59 1.00
C ASN A 290 -11.33 -23.93 1.76
N PHE A 291 -11.25 -23.84 3.09
CA PHE A 291 -11.17 -25.00 3.99
C PHE A 291 -12.39 -25.94 3.90
N SER A 292 -13.59 -25.43 3.60
CA SER A 292 -14.77 -26.27 3.38
C SER A 292 -14.79 -26.96 2.00
N GLY A 293 -13.80 -26.66 1.15
CA GLY A 293 -13.72 -27.13 -0.23
C GLY A 293 -14.51 -26.31 -1.25
N ALA A 294 -15.15 -25.20 -0.87
CA ALA A 294 -15.86 -24.31 -1.79
C ALA A 294 -14.87 -23.34 -2.47
N TYR A 295 -15.11 -22.99 -3.75
CA TYR A 295 -14.31 -21.99 -4.46
C TYR A 295 -14.99 -20.62 -4.34
N VAL A 296 -14.29 -19.65 -3.74
CA VAL A 296 -14.86 -18.35 -3.33
C VAL A 296 -14.04 -17.20 -3.92
N GLN A 297 -14.70 -16.10 -4.29
CA GLN A 297 -14.06 -14.84 -4.72
C GLN A 297 -13.91 -13.85 -3.54
N PRO A 298 -12.95 -12.91 -3.59
CA PRO A 298 -12.64 -11.94 -2.53
C PRO A 298 -13.70 -10.82 -2.40
N THR A 299 -14.97 -11.18 -2.22
CA THR A 299 -16.03 -10.22 -1.96
C THR A 299 -15.95 -9.67 -0.53
N ALA A 300 -16.49 -8.48 -0.29
CA ALA A 300 -16.52 -7.85 1.03
C ALA A 300 -17.11 -8.81 2.10
N ASP A 301 -18.26 -9.41 1.83
CA ASP A 301 -18.93 -10.35 2.73
C ASP A 301 -18.08 -11.61 2.98
N ALA A 302 -17.47 -12.18 1.95
CA ALA A 302 -16.63 -13.38 2.07
C ALA A 302 -15.37 -13.14 2.91
N VAL A 303 -14.79 -11.94 2.82
CA VAL A 303 -13.65 -11.50 3.63
C VAL A 303 -14.10 -11.20 5.07
N ALA A 304 -15.22 -10.52 5.28
CA ALA A 304 -15.77 -10.25 6.60
C ALA A 304 -16.12 -11.54 7.36
N ILE A 305 -16.72 -12.53 6.67
CA ILE A 305 -16.99 -13.88 7.21
C ILE A 305 -15.69 -14.54 7.66
N ALA A 306 -14.64 -14.55 6.83
CA ALA A 306 -13.36 -15.16 7.17
C ALA A 306 -12.72 -14.49 8.39
N LEU A 307 -12.76 -13.16 8.48
CA LEU A 307 -12.21 -12.38 9.59
C LEU A 307 -13.05 -12.46 10.89
N THR A 308 -14.17 -13.17 10.93
CA THR A 308 -14.81 -13.52 12.22
C THR A 308 -13.95 -14.43 13.08
N ARG A 309 -13.01 -15.18 12.48
CA ARG A 309 -12.03 -16.03 13.17
C ARG A 309 -10.61 -15.44 13.20
N VAL A 310 -10.47 -14.13 13.02
CA VAL A 310 -9.17 -13.49 13.24
C VAL A 310 -8.88 -13.41 14.73
N GLU A 311 -7.71 -13.90 15.13
CA GLU A 311 -7.17 -13.73 16.46
C GLU A 311 -6.15 -12.59 16.47
N LEU A 312 -5.93 -12.00 17.64
CA LEU A 312 -4.96 -10.94 17.82
C LEU A 312 -3.83 -11.41 18.74
N ALA A 313 -2.62 -10.93 18.47
CA ALA A 313 -1.52 -10.93 19.40
C ALA A 313 -1.66 -9.76 20.40
N ASP A 314 -0.87 -9.79 21.47
CA ASP A 314 -0.93 -8.80 22.55
C ASP A 314 -0.59 -7.38 22.07
N ASP A 315 0.19 -7.25 20.99
CA ASP A 315 0.50 -6.01 20.28
C ASP A 315 -0.57 -5.57 19.25
N SER A 316 -1.70 -6.28 19.18
CA SER A 316 -2.81 -6.11 18.23
C SER A 316 -2.54 -6.53 16.78
N THR A 317 -1.47 -7.31 16.53
CA THR A 317 -1.18 -7.89 15.20
C THR A 317 -1.98 -9.18 14.93
N GLN A 318 -2.20 -9.51 13.65
CA GLN A 318 -3.09 -10.61 13.23
C GLN A 318 -2.46 -11.99 13.35
N LYS A 319 -3.24 -12.91 13.91
CA LYS A 319 -3.06 -14.36 13.79
C LYS A 319 -4.16 -14.86 12.84
N LEU A 320 -3.76 -15.36 11.67
CA LEU A 320 -4.67 -15.72 10.58
C LEU A 320 -4.96 -17.22 10.45
N ASP A 321 -4.38 -18.07 11.31
CA ASP A 321 -4.59 -19.52 11.29
C ASP A 321 -6.08 -19.92 11.32
N GLY A 322 -6.89 -19.23 12.14
CA GLY A 322 -8.36 -19.42 12.19
C GLY A 322 -9.12 -18.89 10.96
N VAL A 323 -8.56 -17.91 10.25
CA VAL A 323 -9.10 -17.33 9.01
C VAL A 323 -8.87 -18.29 7.84
N TYR A 324 -7.65 -18.83 7.73
CA TYR A 324 -7.28 -19.81 6.69
C TYR A 324 -8.07 -21.13 6.83
N THR A 325 -8.46 -21.48 8.06
CA THR A 325 -9.22 -22.70 8.39
C THR A 325 -10.71 -22.43 8.68
N MET A 326 -11.26 -21.32 8.15
CA MET A 326 -12.68 -20.98 8.34
C MET A 326 -13.60 -22.02 7.67
N PRO A 327 -14.48 -22.73 8.42
CA PRO A 327 -15.32 -23.79 7.87
C PRO A 327 -16.60 -23.31 7.19
N ASP A 328 -16.91 -22.00 7.19
CA ASP A 328 -18.04 -21.45 6.44
C ASP A 328 -17.72 -21.48 4.94
N PRO A 329 -18.56 -22.13 4.10
CA PRO A 329 -18.30 -22.27 2.66
C PRO A 329 -18.27 -20.95 1.89
N ARG A 330 -18.70 -19.84 2.51
CA ARG A 330 -18.69 -18.49 1.93
C ARG A 330 -17.42 -17.70 2.27
N ALA A 331 -16.55 -18.23 3.13
CA ALA A 331 -15.33 -17.54 3.54
C ALA A 331 -14.29 -17.50 2.42
N TYR A 332 -13.68 -16.34 2.18
CA TYR A 332 -12.51 -16.23 1.29
C TYR A 332 -11.23 -16.59 2.06
N PRO A 333 -10.39 -17.53 1.59
CA PRO A 333 -9.32 -18.10 2.40
C PRO A 333 -8.05 -17.23 2.48
N VAL A 334 -7.86 -16.25 1.57
CA VAL A 334 -6.71 -15.32 1.60
C VAL A 334 -7.15 -13.94 2.09
N SER A 335 -7.95 -13.95 3.16
CA SER A 335 -8.47 -12.75 3.83
C SER A 335 -7.53 -12.26 4.91
N SER A 336 -7.46 -10.94 5.05
CA SER A 336 -6.53 -10.26 5.96
C SER A 336 -6.99 -8.83 6.23
N TYR A 337 -6.28 -8.13 7.12
CA TYR A 337 -6.38 -6.68 7.22
C TYR A 337 -4.98 -6.03 7.29
N SER A 338 -4.95 -4.72 7.02
CA SER A 338 -3.74 -3.90 7.06
C SER A 338 -3.70 -3.02 8.31
N TYR A 339 -2.50 -2.73 8.80
CA TYR A 339 -2.26 -1.81 9.92
C TYR A 339 -1.83 -0.44 9.43
N MET A 340 -2.24 0.58 10.17
CA MET A 340 -1.44 1.78 10.32
C MET A 340 -0.54 1.63 11.55
N ILE A 341 0.71 2.04 11.41
CA ILE A 341 1.69 2.17 12.49
C ILE A 341 1.73 3.65 12.87
N VAL A 342 1.35 3.95 14.11
CA VAL A 342 1.26 5.33 14.63
C VAL A 342 2.18 5.53 15.83
N PRO A 343 2.69 6.75 16.05
CA PRO A 343 3.52 7.04 17.21
C PRO A 343 2.66 7.16 18.47
N THR A 344 3.14 6.63 19.59
CA THR A 344 2.54 6.78 20.91
C THR A 344 3.36 7.65 21.86
N ASN A 345 4.45 8.23 21.34
CA ASN A 345 5.23 9.30 21.97
C ASN A 345 5.71 10.31 20.92
N ILE A 346 6.14 11.50 21.35
CA ILE A 346 6.90 12.43 20.51
C ILE A 346 8.38 12.11 20.72
N ALA A 347 8.94 11.25 19.86
CA ALA A 347 10.34 10.83 19.93
C ALA A 347 11.29 12.00 19.64
N SER A 348 12.45 12.04 20.31
CA SER A 348 13.47 13.07 20.08
C SER A 348 13.94 13.09 18.62
N GLY A 349 14.05 14.28 18.03
CA GLY A 349 14.37 14.48 16.62
C GLY A 349 13.28 14.03 15.63
N SER A 350 12.07 13.73 16.11
CA SER A 350 10.93 13.45 15.23
C SER A 350 10.33 14.73 14.64
N ARG A 351 9.77 14.62 13.44
CA ARG A 351 8.91 15.62 12.81
C ARG A 351 7.46 15.60 13.31
N PHE A 352 7.12 14.65 14.17
CA PHE A 352 5.77 14.49 14.73
C PHE A 352 5.51 15.51 15.85
N THR A 353 4.31 16.09 15.88
CA THR A 353 3.89 17.11 16.84
C THR A 353 2.51 16.77 17.39
N ALA A 354 2.07 17.42 18.48
CA ALA A 354 0.70 17.28 18.96
C ALA A 354 -0.34 17.76 17.91
N GLY A 355 -0.04 18.81 17.13
CA GLY A 355 -0.92 19.28 16.05
C GLY A 355 -1.07 18.26 14.92
N ARG A 356 -0.01 17.51 14.61
CA ARG A 356 -0.07 16.35 13.70
C ARG A 356 -0.80 15.17 14.29
N GLY A 357 -0.66 14.92 15.59
CA GLY A 357 -1.50 13.99 16.31
C GLY A 357 -2.97 14.33 16.19
N GLU A 358 -3.34 15.61 16.24
CA GLU A 358 -4.71 16.05 16.04
C GLU A 358 -5.24 15.65 14.65
N THR A 359 -4.52 16.03 13.59
CA THR A 359 -4.86 15.67 12.20
C THR A 359 -4.94 14.16 12.00
N LEU A 360 -3.97 13.41 12.54
CA LEU A 360 -3.90 11.95 12.42
C LEU A 360 -5.06 11.28 13.15
N GLY A 361 -5.37 11.68 14.38
CA GLY A 361 -6.52 11.17 15.15
C GLY A 361 -7.84 11.42 14.43
N ARG A 362 -8.03 12.61 13.85
CA ARG A 362 -9.22 12.93 13.03
C ARG A 362 -9.31 12.07 11.76
N PHE A 363 -8.19 11.81 11.09
CA PHE A 363 -8.16 10.92 9.92
C PHE A 363 -8.49 9.47 10.29
N ILE A 364 -7.94 8.95 11.39
CA ILE A 364 -8.24 7.60 11.88
C ILE A 364 -9.71 7.47 12.28
N ARG A 365 -10.25 8.46 13.00
CA ARG A 365 -11.68 8.49 13.36
C ARG A 365 -12.62 8.56 12.14
N TYR A 366 -12.17 9.15 11.03
CA TYR A 366 -12.90 9.09 9.76
C TYR A 366 -12.87 7.68 9.17
N PHE A 367 -11.69 7.09 8.94
CA PHE A 367 -11.64 5.82 8.22
C PHE A 367 -12.15 4.63 9.04
N LEU A 368 -12.06 4.64 10.38
CA LEU A 368 -12.65 3.60 11.23
C LEU A 368 -14.18 3.60 11.24
N CYS A 369 -14.80 4.68 10.74
CA CYS A 369 -16.24 4.90 10.72
C CYS A 369 -16.70 5.26 9.32
N ASP A 370 -16.90 6.55 9.00
CA ASP A 370 -17.39 7.04 7.71
C ASP A 370 -16.74 6.36 6.50
N GLY A 371 -15.42 6.19 6.53
CA GLY A 371 -14.66 5.57 5.46
C GLY A 371 -15.05 4.11 5.16
N GLN A 372 -15.58 3.38 6.15
CA GLN A 372 -16.01 1.97 6.02
C GLN A 372 -17.26 1.80 5.13
N LYS A 373 -18.11 2.83 4.99
CA LYS A 373 -19.36 2.76 4.20
C LYS A 373 -19.13 2.35 2.73
N GLN A 374 -18.00 2.74 2.16
CA GLN A 374 -17.72 2.62 0.72
C GLN A 374 -16.62 1.61 0.37
N VAL A 375 -15.96 0.98 1.34
CA VAL A 375 -14.79 0.12 1.05
C VAL A 375 -15.15 -1.07 0.15
N ALA A 376 -16.39 -1.57 0.27
CA ALA A 376 -16.94 -2.61 -0.63
C ALA A 376 -17.08 -2.13 -2.10
N THR A 377 -17.35 -0.85 -2.35
CA THR A 377 -17.38 -0.31 -3.72
C THR A 377 -15.96 -0.18 -4.28
N LEU A 378 -14.98 0.14 -3.45
CA LEU A 378 -13.56 0.16 -3.82
C LEU A 378 -12.98 -1.23 -4.12
N GLY A 379 -13.42 -2.28 -3.41
CA GLY A 379 -12.93 -3.66 -3.56
C GLY A 379 -12.49 -4.34 -2.26
N TYR A 380 -12.57 -3.64 -1.14
CA TYR A 380 -12.18 -4.10 0.19
C TYR A 380 -13.38 -4.61 1.00
N SER A 381 -13.13 -5.12 2.20
CA SER A 381 -14.14 -5.42 3.22
C SER A 381 -14.17 -4.35 4.31
N PRO A 382 -15.35 -4.01 4.85
CA PRO A 382 -15.42 -3.25 6.09
C PRO A 382 -14.85 -4.07 7.25
N LEU A 383 -14.26 -3.38 8.22
CA LEU A 383 -13.65 -3.99 9.41
C LEU A 383 -14.72 -4.64 10.31
N PRO A 384 -14.53 -5.89 10.76
CA PRO A 384 -15.32 -6.49 11.82
C PRO A 384 -15.31 -5.67 13.12
N PRO A 385 -16.35 -5.76 13.96
CA PRO A 385 -16.53 -4.89 15.11
C PRO A 385 -15.37 -4.87 16.11
N GLN A 386 -14.75 -6.03 16.36
CA GLN A 386 -13.59 -6.13 17.24
C GLN A 386 -12.43 -5.26 16.74
N LEU A 387 -12.14 -5.28 15.44
CA LEU A 387 -11.00 -4.54 14.86
C LEU A 387 -11.20 -3.01 14.95
N VAL A 388 -12.43 -2.52 14.81
CA VAL A 388 -12.73 -1.08 15.00
C VAL A 388 -12.45 -0.65 16.44
N ARG A 389 -12.75 -1.50 17.43
CA ARG A 389 -12.51 -1.21 18.85
C ARG A 389 -11.02 -1.04 19.14
N PHE A 390 -10.16 -1.94 18.63
CA PHE A 390 -8.70 -1.79 18.73
C PHE A 390 -8.19 -0.52 18.07
N GLY A 391 -8.78 -0.13 16.92
CA GLY A 391 -8.50 1.15 16.27
C GLY A 391 -8.75 2.36 17.19
N TYR A 392 -9.90 2.40 17.87
CA TYR A 392 -10.24 3.46 18.82
C TYR A 392 -9.29 3.52 20.02
N ASP A 393 -8.90 2.37 20.58
CA ASP A 393 -7.98 2.31 21.72
C ASP A 393 -6.52 2.61 21.34
N ALA A 394 -6.15 2.45 20.06
CA ALA A 394 -4.89 2.96 19.53
C ALA A 394 -4.88 4.49 19.39
N VAL A 395 -5.96 5.12 18.90
CA VAL A 395 -6.06 6.60 18.74
C VAL A 395 -5.82 7.34 20.06
N LYS A 396 -6.38 6.84 21.16
CA LYS A 396 -6.22 7.43 22.51
C LYS A 396 -4.76 7.49 22.99
N ARG A 397 -3.85 6.73 22.38
CA ARG A 397 -2.42 6.70 22.70
C ARG A 397 -1.58 7.64 21.82
N ILE A 398 -2.16 8.28 20.80
CA ILE A 398 -1.44 9.19 19.90
C ILE A 398 -1.34 10.58 20.56
N PRO A 399 -0.14 11.14 20.79
CA PRO A 399 0.02 12.44 21.42
C PRO A 399 -0.68 13.55 20.62
N GLY A 400 -1.68 14.22 21.20
CA GLY A 400 -2.43 15.31 20.58
C GLY A 400 -3.64 14.89 19.73
N ALA A 401 -3.90 13.58 19.55
CA ALA A 401 -5.14 13.14 18.93
C ALA A 401 -6.37 13.52 19.79
N PRO A 402 -7.52 13.91 19.19
CA PRO A 402 -8.74 14.08 19.94
C PRO A 402 -9.23 12.72 20.45
N ASP A 403 -9.95 12.71 21.58
CA ASP A 403 -10.68 11.52 22.00
C ASP A 403 -11.66 11.10 20.88
N PRO A 404 -11.55 9.87 20.33
CA PRO A 404 -12.44 9.40 19.27
C PRO A 404 -13.88 9.16 19.76
N GLY A 405 -14.10 9.23 21.07
CA GLY A 405 -15.37 8.97 21.75
C GLY A 405 -15.51 7.51 22.20
N ALA A 406 -16.59 7.23 22.93
CA ALA A 406 -16.95 5.88 23.31
C ALA A 406 -17.68 5.16 22.17
N LEU A 407 -17.24 3.95 21.84
CA LEU A 407 -18.04 2.99 21.08
C LEU A 407 -19.03 2.28 22.00
N PRO A 408 -20.22 1.86 21.49
CA PRO A 408 -21.13 0.97 22.21
C PRO A 408 -20.44 -0.28 22.76
N ARG A 409 -21.00 -0.87 23.82
CA ARG A 409 -20.43 -2.10 24.42
C ARG A 409 -20.59 -3.30 23.50
N ASP A 410 -21.79 -3.49 22.96
CA ASP A 410 -22.07 -4.49 21.93
C ASP A 410 -22.24 -3.79 20.58
N LEU A 411 -21.26 -3.96 19.70
CA LEU A 411 -21.27 -3.38 18.35
C LEU A 411 -22.10 -4.20 17.35
N ASN A 412 -22.65 -5.35 17.75
CA ASN A 412 -23.55 -6.16 16.93
C ASN A 412 -25.02 -5.81 17.15
N ASN A 413 -25.32 -4.96 18.15
CA ASN A 413 -26.66 -4.58 18.57
C ASN A 413 -26.68 -3.09 18.97
N ILE A 414 -26.52 -2.22 17.98
CA ILE A 414 -26.49 -0.76 18.17
C ILE A 414 -27.77 -0.09 17.67
N THR A 415 -28.09 1.05 18.26
CA THR A 415 -29.18 1.92 17.78
C THR A 415 -28.81 2.64 16.49
N GLN A 416 -29.81 3.14 15.76
CA GLN A 416 -29.60 3.94 14.55
C GLN A 416 -28.73 5.18 14.80
N ALA A 417 -28.88 5.85 15.95
CA ALA A 417 -28.08 7.02 16.31
C ALA A 417 -26.60 6.66 16.59
N GLU A 418 -26.34 5.50 17.19
CA GLU A 418 -24.98 4.98 17.39
C GLU A 418 -24.33 4.57 16.06
N TYR A 419 -25.12 4.00 15.12
CA TYR A 419 -24.66 3.71 13.77
C TYR A 419 -24.32 5.00 13.02
N GLU A 420 -25.16 6.03 13.09
CA GLU A 420 -24.91 7.33 12.46
C GLU A 420 -23.66 8.03 13.04
N ALA A 421 -23.35 7.83 14.32
CA ALA A 421 -22.13 8.32 14.95
C ALA A 421 -20.85 7.60 14.46
N CYS A 422 -20.91 6.29 14.17
CA CYS A 422 -19.81 5.55 13.55
C CYS A 422 -20.30 4.56 12.47
N PRO A 423 -20.49 5.03 11.22
CA PRO A 423 -21.14 4.22 10.18
C PRO A 423 -20.25 3.11 9.61
N ASN A 424 -20.27 1.92 10.21
CA ASN A 424 -19.61 0.73 9.67
C ASN A 424 -20.66 -0.35 9.33
N PRO A 425 -20.77 -0.81 8.06
CA PRO A 425 -21.71 -1.85 7.66
C PRO A 425 -21.70 -3.13 8.51
N THR A 426 -20.56 -3.52 9.10
CA THR A 426 -20.48 -4.72 9.95
C THR A 426 -21.24 -4.61 11.27
N PHE A 427 -21.63 -3.39 11.67
CA PHE A 427 -22.44 -3.16 12.88
C PHE A 427 -23.94 -3.38 12.64
N GLN A 428 -24.36 -3.52 11.37
CA GLN A 428 -25.77 -3.73 11.02
C GLN A 428 -26.16 -5.20 11.17
N PRO A 429 -27.28 -5.52 11.86
CA PRO A 429 -27.79 -6.87 11.94
C PRO A 429 -27.96 -7.51 10.56
N GLY A 430 -27.42 -8.72 10.39
CA GLY A 430 -27.53 -9.48 9.14
C GLY A 430 -26.57 -9.07 8.02
N PHE A 431 -25.58 -8.19 8.27
CA PHE A 431 -24.47 -7.95 7.34
C PHE A 431 -23.76 -9.28 7.00
N ILE A 432 -23.30 -9.99 8.03
CA ILE A 432 -23.01 -11.42 7.90
C ILE A 432 -24.31 -12.18 8.15
N ARG A 433 -24.93 -12.68 7.08
CA ARG A 433 -26.11 -13.54 7.18
C ARG A 433 -25.73 -14.90 7.81
N PRO A 434 -26.51 -15.46 8.74
CA PRO A 434 -26.34 -16.85 9.15
C PRO A 434 -26.40 -17.81 7.96
N ILE A 435 -25.73 -18.97 8.06
CA ILE A 435 -26.02 -20.08 7.15
C ILE A 435 -27.40 -20.61 7.53
N ASP A 436 -28.37 -20.53 6.61
CA ASP A 436 -29.62 -21.27 6.79
C ASP A 436 -29.31 -22.76 6.70
N ARG A 437 -29.44 -23.45 7.85
CA ARG A 437 -29.26 -24.90 7.97
C ARG A 437 -30.60 -25.65 7.99
N SER A 438 -31.72 -24.96 7.76
CA SER A 438 -33.01 -25.62 7.56
C SER A 438 -33.01 -26.30 6.19
N GLY A 439 -32.98 -27.64 6.21
CA GLY A 439 -32.69 -28.43 5.03
C GLY A 439 -33.80 -28.42 3.99
N THR A 440 -33.63 -27.64 2.92
CA THR A 440 -34.02 -28.06 1.56
C THR A 440 -32.89 -27.75 0.59
N GLY A 441 -32.68 -28.64 -0.39
CA GLY A 441 -31.55 -28.58 -1.32
C GLY A 441 -31.65 -27.44 -2.35
N GLY A 442 -31.49 -26.20 -1.90
CA GLY A 442 -31.27 -25.05 -2.78
C GLY A 442 -29.80 -24.93 -3.16
N GLY A 443 -29.41 -25.52 -4.30
CA GLY A 443 -28.07 -25.32 -4.85
C GLY A 443 -27.84 -23.84 -5.14
N SER A 444 -26.93 -23.20 -4.42
CA SER A 444 -26.49 -21.83 -4.71
C SER A 444 -25.65 -21.81 -5.98
N SER A 445 -26.32 -21.91 -7.13
CA SER A 445 -25.72 -21.64 -8.43
C SER A 445 -25.34 -20.16 -8.49
N GLY A 446 -24.06 -19.87 -8.25
CA GLY A 446 -23.43 -18.58 -8.49
C GLY A 446 -23.38 -18.24 -9.97
N GLY A 447 -24.55 -18.05 -10.58
CA GLY A 447 -24.75 -17.72 -11.99
C GLY A 447 -24.61 -16.23 -12.24
N GLY A 448 -23.41 -15.69 -12.07
CA GLY A 448 -23.07 -14.30 -12.43
C GLY A 448 -23.01 -14.08 -13.94
N ALA A 449 -24.14 -14.24 -14.64
CA ALA A 449 -24.26 -13.96 -16.06
C ALA A 449 -24.38 -12.45 -16.30
N ALA A 450 -23.30 -11.83 -16.75
CA ALA A 450 -23.34 -10.45 -17.24
C ALA A 450 -24.02 -10.41 -18.62
N ALA A 451 -25.10 -9.64 -18.74
CA ALA A 451 -25.65 -9.18 -20.02
C ALA A 451 -25.87 -7.67 -19.90
N GLY A 452 -25.21 -6.89 -20.77
CA GLY A 452 -25.36 -5.44 -20.81
C GLY A 452 -26.37 -4.99 -21.86
N GLY A 453 -26.90 -3.78 -21.71
CA GLY A 453 -27.64 -3.07 -22.76
C GLY A 453 -28.70 -2.11 -22.24
N GLY A 454 -28.73 -0.90 -22.80
CA GLY A 454 -29.92 -0.03 -22.76
C GLY A 454 -29.84 1.19 -21.82
N THR A 455 -29.47 2.34 -22.38
CA THR A 455 -29.75 3.66 -21.83
C THR A 455 -31.25 4.02 -21.96
N GLY A 456 -31.81 4.77 -21.01
CA GLY A 456 -33.02 5.57 -21.28
C GLY A 456 -33.90 5.93 -20.08
N GLY A 457 -34.22 7.23 -19.96
CA GLY A 457 -35.53 7.68 -19.42
C GLY A 457 -35.61 8.05 -17.93
N SER A 458 -35.48 9.35 -17.64
CA SER A 458 -35.96 9.94 -16.38
C SER A 458 -37.49 9.98 -16.33
N ARG A 459 -38.09 9.76 -15.13
CA ARG A 459 -39.32 10.44 -14.66
C ARG A 459 -39.52 10.26 -13.14
N THR A 460 -40.30 11.17 -12.57
CA THR A 460 -40.43 11.45 -11.13
C THR A 460 -41.83 11.14 -10.57
N SER A 461 -41.97 11.26 -9.24
CA SER A 461 -43.21 11.17 -8.41
C SER A 461 -43.79 9.76 -8.21
N GLY A 462 -44.47 9.45 -7.10
CA GLY A 462 -44.81 10.24 -5.91
C GLY A 462 -45.19 9.33 -4.72
N GLY A 463 -45.33 9.89 -3.51
CA GLY A 463 -45.51 9.11 -2.27
C GLY A 463 -46.96 8.76 -1.90
N GLY A 464 -47.13 7.98 -0.83
CA GLY A 464 -48.42 7.68 -0.21
C GLY A 464 -48.28 6.78 1.03
N SER A 465 -48.76 7.25 2.19
CA SER A 465 -48.71 6.54 3.49
C SER A 465 -50.12 6.14 3.96
N ALA A 466 -50.28 4.92 4.49
CA ALA A 466 -51.27 4.48 5.50
C ALA A 466 -51.02 2.97 5.76
N ALA A 467 -50.91 2.41 6.97
CA ALA A 467 -51.60 2.54 8.27
C ALA A 467 -52.79 1.55 8.45
N GLY A 468 -52.77 0.82 9.59
CA GLY A 468 -53.74 -0.22 10.00
C GLY A 468 -53.01 -1.55 10.33
N ALA A 469 -52.80 -1.97 11.59
CA ALA A 469 -53.76 -2.42 12.63
C ALA A 469 -54.46 -3.75 12.26
N SER A 470 -54.69 -4.75 13.14
CA SER A 470 -54.30 -5.02 14.54
C SER A 470 -54.84 -6.41 14.98
N SER A 471 -54.41 -6.96 16.13
CA SER A 471 -54.98 -8.16 16.83
C SER A 471 -54.83 -9.52 16.11
N GLY A 472 -54.87 -10.69 16.75
CA GLY A 472 -54.95 -11.07 18.17
C GLY A 472 -54.36 -12.50 18.35
N SER A 473 -53.79 -12.90 19.49
CA SER A 473 -54.46 -13.40 20.72
C SER A 473 -54.63 -14.94 20.79
N GLY A 474 -54.05 -15.56 21.83
CA GLY A 474 -54.29 -16.95 22.25
C GLY A 474 -53.39 -18.01 21.59
N GLY A 475 -52.90 -19.05 22.28
CA GLY A 475 -52.93 -19.35 23.72
C GLY A 475 -52.94 -20.86 24.01
N ALA A 476 -52.19 -21.30 25.04
CA ALA A 476 -52.26 -22.63 25.69
C ALA A 476 -51.98 -23.89 24.81
N SER A 477 -51.69 -25.10 25.33
CA SER A 477 -51.01 -25.55 26.57
C SER A 477 -50.83 -27.09 26.52
N ALA A 478 -49.84 -27.59 27.27
CA ALA A 478 -49.77 -28.94 27.87
C ALA A 478 -49.54 -30.23 27.02
N GLY A 479 -48.90 -31.21 27.69
CA GLY A 479 -48.69 -32.60 27.26
C GLY A 479 -47.25 -32.91 26.83
N GLY A 480 -46.46 -33.79 27.46
CA GLY A 480 -46.70 -34.68 28.62
C GLY A 480 -46.17 -36.10 28.35
N ALA A 481 -45.57 -36.76 29.37
CA ALA A 481 -45.00 -38.12 29.36
C ALA A 481 -43.70 -38.32 28.50
N THR A 482 -42.50 -38.57 29.05
CA THR A 482 -41.96 -39.71 29.83
C THR A 482 -41.71 -41.01 29.04
N GLY A 483 -40.46 -41.43 28.96
CA GLY A 483 -40.03 -42.77 28.55
C GLY A 483 -38.50 -42.92 28.71
N ALA A 484 -38.04 -43.92 29.47
CA ALA A 484 -36.63 -44.10 29.82
C ALA A 484 -36.20 -45.58 29.75
N SER A 485 -35.02 -45.83 29.18
CA SER A 485 -34.21 -47.06 29.33
C SER A 485 -32.84 -46.83 28.67
N THR A 486 -31.74 -46.51 29.38
CA THR A 486 -30.84 -47.39 30.15
C THR A 486 -29.90 -48.30 29.34
N ALA A 487 -28.61 -47.98 29.47
CA ALA A 487 -27.45 -48.87 29.65
C ALA A 487 -26.83 -49.61 28.44
N GLY A 488 -25.49 -49.48 28.36
CA GLY A 488 -24.58 -50.22 27.49
C GLY A 488 -23.15 -49.70 27.67
N ALA A 489 -22.40 -50.26 28.62
CA ALA A 489 -21.03 -49.85 28.96
C ALA A 489 -20.06 -51.04 28.96
N ALA A 490 -18.83 -50.84 28.45
CA ALA A 490 -17.60 -51.64 28.65
C ALA A 490 -16.49 -51.02 27.75
N THR A 491 -15.45 -50.34 28.29
CA THR A 491 -14.09 -50.87 28.62
C THR A 491 -13.31 -51.49 27.45
N GLY A 492 -12.02 -51.22 27.23
CA GLY A 492 -11.04 -50.36 27.95
C GLY A 492 -9.58 -50.72 27.60
N GLY A 493 -8.60 -49.97 28.12
CA GLY A 493 -7.15 -50.24 28.02
C GLY A 493 -6.45 -49.43 26.90
N ASP A 494 -5.59 -48.43 27.14
CA ASP A 494 -4.44 -48.24 28.05
C ASP A 494 -3.14 -48.96 27.63
N ALA A 495 -2.13 -48.17 27.26
CA ALA A 495 -0.77 -48.18 27.85
C ALA A 495 0.12 -47.10 27.20
N ALA A 496 1.12 -46.61 27.94
CA ALA A 496 2.00 -45.50 27.54
C ALA A 496 3.49 -45.81 27.69
N GLY A 497 4.36 -44.95 27.13
CA GLY A 497 5.82 -44.94 27.31
C GLY A 497 6.61 -45.50 26.10
N GLY A 498 7.81 -45.00 25.77
CA GLY A 498 8.53 -43.84 26.31
C GLY A 498 10.02 -43.79 25.90
N ALA A 499 10.53 -42.58 25.66
CA ALA A 499 11.95 -42.15 25.70
C ALA A 499 13.01 -42.59 24.63
N SER A 500 13.77 -41.56 24.21
CA SER A 500 15.23 -41.50 23.92
C SER A 500 15.90 -42.25 22.76
N GLY A 501 16.47 -41.47 21.82
CA GLY A 501 17.94 -41.31 21.74
C GLY A 501 18.70 -41.87 20.52
N GLY A 502 19.56 -41.04 19.90
CA GLY A 502 20.75 -41.49 19.16
C GLY A 502 20.89 -41.01 17.70
N ASP A 503 21.87 -40.11 17.45
CA ASP A 503 22.57 -40.03 16.17
C ASP A 503 23.46 -41.28 15.97
N PRO A 504 23.98 -41.53 14.75
CA PRO A 504 25.38 -41.12 14.54
C PRO A 504 25.68 -40.49 13.17
N ALA A 505 26.82 -39.79 13.09
CA ALA A 505 27.40 -39.25 11.87
C ALA A 505 28.31 -40.26 11.14
N GLY A 506 28.63 -40.01 9.87
CA GLY A 506 29.81 -40.63 9.23
C GLY A 506 29.84 -40.67 7.69
N GLU A 507 30.87 -40.04 7.13
CA GLU A 507 31.62 -40.45 5.92
C GLU A 507 31.02 -40.28 4.50
N GLY A 508 31.62 -39.34 3.73
CA GLY A 508 31.97 -39.55 2.31
C GLY A 508 33.40 -40.12 2.20
N PRO A 509 34.16 -40.00 1.07
CA PRO A 509 34.02 -39.03 -0.02
C PRO A 509 34.36 -39.59 -1.45
N ALA A 510 34.69 -38.68 -2.38
CA ALA A 510 35.28 -38.86 -3.74
C ALA A 510 34.37 -39.40 -4.86
N GLY A 511 34.52 -38.97 -6.13
CA GLY A 511 35.38 -37.93 -6.72
C GLY A 511 35.30 -37.92 -8.26
N ASP A 512 35.70 -36.80 -8.89
CA ASP A 512 36.17 -36.65 -10.29
C ASP A 512 35.20 -36.98 -11.47
N ALA A 513 35.27 -36.39 -12.67
CA ALA A 513 35.89 -35.14 -13.16
C ALA A 513 35.32 -34.75 -14.56
N ASP A 514 35.49 -33.47 -14.94
CA ASP A 514 35.65 -32.87 -16.28
C ASP A 514 34.72 -33.16 -17.49
N GLY A 515 34.48 -32.10 -18.28
CA GLY A 515 33.75 -32.15 -19.55
C GLY A 515 33.49 -30.78 -20.19
N ASP A 516 34.54 -30.11 -20.69
CA ASP A 516 34.46 -28.84 -21.44
C ASP A 516 33.64 -28.94 -22.74
N GLY A 517 33.04 -27.82 -23.16
CA GLY A 517 32.34 -27.71 -24.46
C GLY A 517 32.02 -26.27 -24.87
N VAL A 518 32.93 -25.63 -25.60
CA VAL A 518 32.79 -24.25 -26.13
C VAL A 518 32.56 -24.26 -27.65
N ALA A 519 31.50 -23.57 -28.10
CA ALA A 519 31.31 -22.94 -29.41
C ALA A 519 30.04 -22.06 -29.26
N ASP A 520 30.08 -20.73 -29.34
CA ASP A 520 30.37 -19.84 -30.48
C ASP A 520 29.53 -20.13 -31.75
N GLY A 521 28.99 -19.06 -32.35
CA GLY A 521 27.97 -19.11 -33.39
C GLY A 521 27.24 -17.77 -33.58
N THR A 522 27.99 -16.71 -33.87
CA THR A 522 27.43 -15.43 -34.32
C THR A 522 26.73 -15.55 -35.69
N GLY A 523 25.64 -14.79 -35.89
CA GLY A 523 24.90 -14.73 -37.16
C GLY A 523 24.00 -13.50 -37.21
N ASP A 524 24.10 -12.71 -38.27
CA ASP A 524 23.78 -11.28 -38.26
C ASP A 524 22.67 -10.88 -39.27
N SER A 525 21.96 -9.80 -38.91
CA SER A 525 21.38 -8.77 -39.78
C SER A 525 20.29 -9.01 -40.87
N ALA A 526 19.32 -8.08 -40.80
CA ALA A 526 18.72 -7.28 -41.88
C ALA A 526 17.51 -7.75 -42.72
N GLY A 527 16.44 -6.93 -42.65
CA GLY A 527 15.99 -6.17 -43.83
C GLY A 527 14.62 -6.50 -44.46
N GLY A 528 13.73 -5.51 -44.55
CA GLY A 528 12.54 -5.57 -45.42
C GLY A 528 11.41 -4.61 -45.03
N SER A 529 11.21 -3.53 -45.79
CA SER A 529 10.16 -2.52 -45.56
C SER A 529 9.19 -2.39 -46.75
N GLY A 530 8.02 -1.80 -46.49
CA GLY A 530 7.03 -1.37 -47.51
C GLY A 530 5.71 -2.16 -47.48
N GLY A 531 4.53 -1.57 -47.71
CA GLY A 531 4.22 -0.15 -47.83
C GLY A 531 2.74 0.12 -48.22
N SER A 532 2.14 1.10 -47.54
CA SER A 532 1.19 2.13 -48.04
C SER A 532 -0.19 1.80 -48.65
N GLY A 533 -1.17 2.65 -48.29
CA GLY A 533 -2.49 2.82 -48.95
C GLY A 533 -3.70 2.46 -48.09
N GLY A 534 -4.70 3.31 -47.83
CA GLY A 534 -4.82 4.76 -48.09
C GLY A 534 -6.28 5.24 -48.23
N SER A 535 -6.67 6.28 -47.46
CA SER A 535 -7.94 7.07 -47.59
C SER A 535 -9.27 6.36 -47.25
N GLY A 536 -10.31 7.00 -46.71
CA GLY A 536 -10.46 8.39 -46.25
C GLY A 536 -11.92 8.77 -45.92
N ASN A 537 -12.14 10.00 -45.43
CA ASN A 537 -13.42 10.68 -45.11
C ASN A 537 -14.27 10.19 -43.92
N THR A 538 -15.04 11.04 -43.22
CA THR A 538 -14.83 12.38 -42.59
C THR A 538 -16.12 12.74 -41.84
N SER A 539 -16.02 13.30 -40.62
CA SER A 539 -16.93 14.31 -40.01
C SER A 539 -16.65 14.44 -38.51
N GLY A 540 -16.24 15.63 -38.06
CA GLY A 540 -16.27 16.03 -36.64
C GLY A 540 -17.29 17.16 -36.43
N PRO A 541 -17.16 18.04 -35.43
CA PRO A 541 -16.26 17.95 -34.26
C PRO A 541 -16.94 18.32 -32.91
N VAL A 542 -16.37 17.87 -31.78
CA VAL A 542 -16.42 18.61 -30.50
C VAL A 542 -15.06 18.42 -29.79
N ALA A 543 -14.50 19.49 -29.22
CA ALA A 543 -13.09 19.56 -28.85
C ALA A 543 -12.74 19.04 -27.45
N GLN A 544 -11.57 18.40 -27.34
CA GLN A 544 -10.74 18.37 -26.12
C GLN A 544 -9.32 18.80 -26.51
N SER A 545 -8.73 19.73 -25.77
CA SER A 545 -7.37 20.21 -26.02
C SER A 545 -6.33 19.39 -25.26
N ALA A 546 -5.66 18.48 -25.96
CA ALA A 546 -4.40 17.89 -25.53
C ALA A 546 -3.31 18.31 -26.52
N GLY A 547 -2.25 18.95 -26.03
CA GLY A 547 -1.06 19.25 -26.84
C GLY A 547 -0.24 18.00 -27.07
N ALA A 548 0.14 17.74 -28.32
CA ALA A 548 1.01 16.62 -28.67
C ALA A 548 2.47 16.86 -28.26
N ILE A 549 3.20 15.78 -27.98
CA ILE A 549 4.64 15.79 -27.70
C ILE A 549 5.36 15.27 -28.96
N ASP A 550 6.39 16.00 -29.40
CA ASP A 550 7.28 15.59 -30.50
C ASP A 550 8.23 14.48 -30.03
N LEU A 551 8.56 13.54 -30.91
CA LEU A 551 9.27 12.29 -30.59
C LEU A 551 10.76 12.29 -30.97
N ASN A 552 11.36 13.45 -31.27
CA ASN A 552 12.80 13.57 -31.58
C ASN A 552 13.60 14.48 -30.65
N ASP A 553 13.01 15.06 -29.60
CA ASP A 553 13.74 15.80 -28.56
C ASP A 553 14.19 14.89 -27.40
N PRO A 554 15.45 14.97 -26.92
CA PRO A 554 15.87 14.31 -25.70
C PRO A 554 15.15 14.95 -24.49
N PRO A 555 14.64 14.16 -23.52
CA PRO A 555 13.76 14.70 -22.49
C PRO A 555 14.49 15.67 -21.56
N ALA A 556 13.94 16.89 -21.46
CA ALA A 556 14.43 17.92 -20.56
C ALA A 556 14.32 17.46 -19.09
N VAL A 557 15.46 17.33 -18.41
CA VAL A 557 15.53 16.93 -17.01
C VAL A 557 14.94 18.03 -16.12
N PRO A 558 13.98 17.74 -15.21
CA PRO A 558 13.42 18.75 -14.32
C PRO A 558 14.48 19.40 -13.43
N ALA A 559 14.42 20.73 -13.31
CA ALA A 559 15.39 21.58 -12.62
C ALA A 559 15.39 21.48 -11.07
N ILE A 560 15.14 20.28 -10.53
CA ILE A 560 15.16 19.97 -9.09
C ILE A 560 16.57 19.51 -8.67
N TRP A 561 17.32 18.88 -9.57
CA TRP A 561 18.68 18.37 -9.30
C TRP A 561 19.74 19.46 -9.07
N PHE A 562 19.59 20.65 -9.65
CA PHE A 562 20.54 21.75 -9.45
C PHE A 562 20.47 22.39 -8.05
N TYR A 563 19.33 22.31 -7.36
CA TYR A 563 19.20 22.84 -6.00
C TYR A 563 19.92 21.98 -4.95
N ALA A 564 20.02 20.66 -5.16
CA ALA A 564 20.73 19.76 -4.26
C ALA A 564 22.26 20.04 -4.24
N LEU A 565 22.83 20.35 -5.41
CA LEU A 565 24.26 20.65 -5.55
C LEU A 565 24.63 22.03 -4.99
N ALA A 566 23.78 23.05 -5.19
CA ALA A 566 24.00 24.39 -4.64
C ALA A 566 23.95 24.41 -3.10
N ILE A 567 23.04 23.66 -2.48
CA ILE A 567 22.93 23.57 -1.02
C ILE A 567 24.08 22.73 -0.43
N GLY A 568 24.53 21.68 -1.11
CA GLY A 568 25.71 20.89 -0.72
C GLY A 568 27.00 21.71 -0.67
N CYS A 569 27.23 22.58 -1.67
CA CYS A 569 28.39 23.47 -1.68
C CYS A 569 28.35 24.56 -0.59
N LEU A 570 27.17 25.04 -0.19
CA LEU A 570 27.04 26.03 0.88
C LEU A 570 27.26 25.41 2.28
N ALA A 571 26.83 24.16 2.49
CA ALA A 571 27.02 23.45 3.75
C ALA A 571 28.51 23.16 4.07
N LEU A 572 29.34 22.91 3.05
CA LEU A 572 30.78 22.70 3.22
C LEU A 572 31.56 24.00 3.51
N ALA A 573 31.00 25.18 3.22
CA ALA A 573 31.66 26.47 3.42
C ALA A 573 31.55 27.05 4.84
N VAL A 574 30.62 26.54 5.67
CA VAL A 574 30.29 27.15 6.99
C VAL A 574 30.64 26.25 8.19
N GLY A 575 30.91 24.95 7.99
CA GLY A 575 31.07 23.98 9.08
C GLY A 575 32.50 23.58 9.50
N GLY A 576 33.55 23.99 8.79
CA GLY A 576 34.89 23.33 8.88
C GLY A 576 36.04 24.10 9.54
N GLY A 577 35.85 25.36 9.93
CA GLY A 577 36.95 26.32 10.17
C GLY A 577 38.04 25.93 11.19
N PRO A 578 37.71 25.61 12.46
CA PRO A 578 38.74 25.53 13.51
C PRO A 578 39.47 24.17 13.62
N ALA A 579 38.78 23.05 13.36
CA ALA A 579 39.30 21.71 13.64
C ALA A 579 40.30 21.20 12.60
N PHE A 580 40.15 21.62 11.33
CA PHE A 580 41.00 21.14 10.23
C PHE A 580 42.42 21.74 10.29
N TYR A 581 42.55 23.01 10.70
CA TYR A 581 43.85 23.68 10.85
C TYR A 581 44.69 23.07 11.98
N ALA A 582 44.08 22.71 13.11
CA ALA A 582 44.78 22.06 14.24
C ALA A 582 45.34 20.66 13.91
N TYR A 583 44.74 19.96 12.92
CA TYR A 583 45.21 18.65 12.48
C TYR A 583 46.43 18.74 11.54
N LEU A 584 46.50 19.77 10.69
CA LEU A 584 47.60 19.96 9.75
C LEU A 584 48.89 20.46 10.42
N ASP A 585 48.79 21.26 11.49
CA ASP A 585 49.95 21.81 12.19
C ASP A 585 50.71 20.71 12.98
N ARG A 586 49.98 19.75 13.58
CA ARG A 586 50.59 18.61 14.30
C ARG A 586 51.40 17.66 13.43
N ARG A 587 51.24 17.65 12.10
CA ARG A 587 52.04 16.81 11.18
C ARG A 587 53.30 17.47 10.63
N ARG A 588 53.52 18.77 10.86
CA ARG A 588 54.75 19.47 10.41
C ARG A 588 55.88 19.50 11.45
N GLY A 589 55.61 19.12 12.69
CA GLY A 589 56.60 19.14 13.79
C GLY A 589 57.36 17.84 14.07
N ALA A 590 57.21 16.79 13.24
CA ALA A 590 57.64 15.42 13.60
C ALA A 590 58.43 14.67 12.52
N VAL A 591 59.31 15.35 11.78
CA VAL A 591 60.44 14.70 11.07
C VAL A 591 61.68 15.61 11.17
N GLY A 592 62.60 15.30 12.08
CA GLY A 592 63.88 15.98 12.20
C GLY A 592 64.62 15.62 13.48
N VAL A 593 65.89 15.21 13.33
CA VAL A 593 66.86 14.84 14.40
C VAL A 593 66.60 13.47 15.08
N ALA A 594 67.55 12.55 15.23
CA ALA A 594 68.79 12.24 14.48
C ALA A 594 69.31 10.86 14.91
N SER A 595 70.02 10.16 14.01
CA SER A 595 71.31 9.51 14.34
C SER A 595 72.35 10.31 13.58
N ASP A 596 73.36 10.92 14.21
CA ASP A 596 74.54 10.23 14.73
C ASP A 596 74.45 9.57 16.13
N ARG A 597 75.22 8.48 16.26
CA ARG A 597 75.57 7.66 17.45
C ARG A 597 74.50 6.75 18.07
#